data_AF-A0A914XWA9-F1
#
_entry.id   AF-A0A914XWA9-F1
#
_cell.length_a   1.000
_cell.length_b   1.000
_cell.length_c   1.000
_cell.angle_alpha   90.00
_cell.angle_beta   90.00
_cell.angle_gamma   90.00
#
_symmetry.space_group_name_H-M   'P 1'
#
loop_
_entity.id
_entity.type
_entity.pdbx_description
1 polymer ?
#
loop_
_entity_poly.entity_id
_entity_poly.type
_entity_poly.pdbx_seq_one_letter_code
_entity_poly.pdbx_strand_id
1 'polypeptide(L)'
;MLNVIEQIHQLGFIHCRIRPHTFITGLKPRERYMLFIINFSLARMANPTRAETIISRTPPQIFDRYAPRCQHFGLPYHRRDDLESWFYICCDLFHPHFLPWSSDKRLKSQQMAELKEKLMKGELFHRYAMENFQIIIF
;
A
#
# COMPACT_ATOMS: atom_id res chain seq x y z
N MET A 1 -11.99 -1.11 -2.53
CA MET A 1 -10.84 -0.98 -1.61
C MET A 1 -10.69 0.46 -1.12
N LEU A 2 -10.54 1.45 -2.02
CA LEU A 2 -10.37 2.86 -1.67
C LEU A 2 -11.43 3.40 -0.70
N ASN A 3 -12.73 3.17 -0.95
CA ASN A 3 -13.79 3.64 -0.05
C ASN A 3 -13.63 3.14 1.40
N VAL A 4 -13.05 1.95 1.60
CA VAL A 4 -12.86 1.38 2.94
C VAL A 4 -11.63 2.02 3.61
N ILE A 5 -10.57 2.30 2.85
CA ILE A 5 -9.39 3.04 3.33
C ILE A 5 -9.81 4.47 3.71
N GLU A 6 -10.59 5.13 2.86
CA GLU A 6 -11.10 6.47 3.09
C GLU A 6 -11.94 6.54 4.38
N GLN A 7 -12.82 5.57 4.62
CA GLN A 7 -13.59 5.50 5.87
C GLN A 7 -12.69 5.43 7.11
N ILE A 8 -11.62 4.65 7.09
CA ILE A 8 -10.65 4.60 8.20
C ILE A 8 -9.98 5.96 8.40
N HIS A 9 -9.58 6.60 7.30
CA HIS A 9 -8.95 7.91 7.31
C HIS A 9 -9.87 9.00 7.87
N GLN A 10 -11.14 9.00 7.48
CA GLN A 10 -12.18 9.90 8.00
C GLN A 10 -12.44 9.71 9.50
N LEU A 11 -12.28 8.48 10.01
CA LEU A 11 -12.31 8.19 11.45
C LEU A 11 -11.05 8.65 12.19
N GLY A 12 -10.08 9.25 11.51
CA GLY A 12 -8.85 9.77 12.11
C GLY A 12 -7.76 8.71 12.30
N PHE A 13 -7.83 7.57 11.61
CA PHE A 13 -6.84 6.51 11.71
C PHE A 13 -6.07 6.32 10.39
N ILE A 14 -4.85 5.81 10.49
CA ILE A 14 -4.04 5.27 9.40
C ILE A 14 -3.92 3.78 9.66
N HIS A 15 -4.19 2.93 8.67
CA HIS A 15 -4.20 1.48 8.87
C HIS A 15 -2.78 0.93 9.06
N CYS A 16 -1.79 1.50 8.36
CA CYS A 16 -0.37 1.15 8.43
C CYS A 16 -0.02 -0.29 7.99
N ARG A 17 -0.99 -1.02 7.44
CA ARG A 17 -0.83 -2.43 7.01
C ARG A 17 -1.82 -2.80 5.91
N ILE A 18 -1.86 -2.04 4.84
CA ILE A 18 -2.69 -2.37 3.67
C ILE A 18 -2.04 -3.53 2.92
N ARG A 19 -2.69 -4.70 2.90
CA ARG A 19 -2.26 -5.92 2.18
C ARG A 19 -3.46 -6.67 1.60
N PRO A 20 -3.30 -7.57 0.60
CA PRO A 20 -4.43 -8.29 0.01
C PRO A 20 -5.29 -9.01 1.05
N HIS A 21 -4.67 -9.73 1.99
CA HIS A 21 -5.36 -10.47 3.06
C HIS A 21 -6.01 -9.58 4.13
N THR A 22 -5.81 -8.26 4.10
CA THR A 22 -6.52 -7.33 5.00
C THR A 22 -7.89 -6.94 4.48
N PHE A 23 -8.18 -7.22 3.20
CA PHE A 23 -9.51 -7.03 2.62
C PHE A 23 -10.22 -8.37 2.55
N ILE A 24 -11.46 -8.41 3.00
CA ILE A 24 -12.31 -9.59 2.97
C ILE A 24 -13.70 -9.23 2.44
N THR A 25 -14.44 -10.21 1.93
CA THR A 25 -15.84 -10.05 1.53
C THR A 25 -16.79 -10.52 2.63
N GLY A 26 -18.01 -10.00 2.66
CA GLY A 26 -19.03 -10.47 3.60
C GLY A 26 -19.45 -11.91 3.32
N LEU A 27 -19.80 -12.64 4.39
CA LEU A 27 -20.24 -14.04 4.31
C LEU A 27 -21.72 -14.17 3.93
N LYS A 28 -22.53 -13.16 4.22
CA LYS A 28 -23.97 -13.20 3.94
C LYS A 28 -24.25 -12.91 2.47
N PRO A 29 -25.31 -13.50 1.87
CA PRO A 29 -25.72 -13.23 0.50
C PRO A 29 -25.86 -11.75 0.13
N ARG A 30 -26.27 -10.90 1.10
CA ARG A 30 -26.43 -9.44 0.92
C ARG A 30 -25.12 -8.66 0.98
N GLU A 31 -24.07 -9.25 1.55
CA GLU A 31 -22.77 -8.61 1.80
C GLU A 31 -21.67 -9.14 0.86
N ARG A 32 -21.99 -10.09 -0.03
CA ARG A 32 -21.01 -10.78 -0.87
C ARG A 32 -20.18 -9.85 -1.79
N TYR A 33 -20.74 -8.68 -2.12
CA TYR A 33 -20.08 -7.65 -2.94
C TYR A 33 -19.51 -6.49 -2.09
N MET A 34 -19.65 -6.57 -0.77
CA MET A 34 -19.09 -5.59 0.16
C MET A 34 -17.68 -6.01 0.56
N LEU A 35 -16.75 -5.08 0.47
CA LEU A 35 -15.41 -5.25 1.02
C LEU A 35 -15.35 -4.68 2.44
N PHE A 36 -14.79 -5.47 3.34
CA PHE A 36 -14.44 -5.08 4.70
C PHE A 36 -12.92 -5.08 4.83
N ILE A 37 -12.41 -4.30 5.77
CA ILE A 37 -11.01 -4.31 6.16
C ILE A 37 -10.88 -4.84 7.59
N ILE A 38 -9.87 -5.67 7.82
CA ILE A 38 -9.58 -6.30 9.10
C ILE A 38 -8.15 -5.96 9.52
N ASN A 39 -7.66 -6.55 10.62
CA ASN A 39 -6.23 -6.56 10.95
C ASN A 39 -5.64 -5.21 11.43
N PHE A 40 -6.39 -4.48 12.27
CA PHE A 40 -6.06 -3.16 12.83
C PHE A 40 -4.96 -3.10 13.91
N SER A 41 -4.23 -4.19 14.19
CA SER A 41 -3.21 -4.20 15.26
C SER A 41 -2.08 -3.18 15.07
N LEU A 42 -1.84 -2.75 13.83
CA LEU A 42 -0.85 -1.71 13.49
C LEU A 42 -1.47 -0.34 13.21
N ALA A 43 -2.80 -0.21 13.26
CA ALA A 43 -3.46 1.05 13.00
C ALA A 43 -3.06 2.10 14.05
N ARG A 44 -2.97 3.37 13.62
CA ARG A 44 -2.53 4.49 14.44
C ARG A 44 -3.41 5.70 14.21
N MET A 45 -3.65 6.47 15.26
CA MET A 45 -4.36 7.74 15.13
C MET A 45 -3.49 8.73 14.35
N ALA A 46 -4.10 9.34 13.33
CA ALA A 46 -3.51 10.42 12.55
C ALA A 46 -3.56 11.72 13.35
N ASN A 47 -2.50 12.52 13.26
CA ASN A 47 -2.45 13.83 13.85
C ASN A 47 -3.24 14.82 12.98
N PRO A 48 -4.35 15.39 13.48
CA PRO A 48 -5.18 16.29 12.69
C PRO A 48 -4.49 17.62 12.34
N THR A 49 -3.46 18.02 13.09
CA THR A 49 -2.76 19.30 12.91
C THR A 49 -1.42 19.17 12.20
N ARG A 50 -0.85 17.97 12.10
CA ARG A 50 0.48 17.74 11.54
C ARG A 50 0.43 16.81 10.33
N ALA A 51 0.09 17.36 9.17
CA ALA A 51 0.15 16.70 7.86
C ALA A 51 -0.43 15.26 7.83
N GLU A 52 -1.41 14.98 8.70
CA GLU A 52 -2.03 13.67 8.86
C GLU A 52 -1.02 12.52 9.12
N THR A 53 0.08 12.82 9.82
CA THR A 53 1.08 11.84 10.25
C THR A 53 0.60 11.06 11.46
N ILE A 54 1.07 9.83 11.70
CA ILE A 54 0.79 9.12 12.96
C ILE A 54 1.25 9.92 14.20
N ILE A 55 0.47 9.85 15.29
CA ILE A 55 0.78 10.53 16.56
C ILE A 55 1.85 9.78 17.37
N SER A 56 1.92 8.45 17.23
CA SER A 56 2.75 7.59 18.08
C SER A 56 3.89 6.92 17.32
N ARG A 57 4.60 5.99 17.99
CA ARG A 57 5.78 5.31 17.45
C ARG A 57 5.46 4.61 16.12
N THR A 58 6.41 4.70 15.20
CA THR A 58 6.40 3.97 13.92
C THR A 58 6.12 2.48 14.16
N PRO A 59 5.22 1.86 13.39
CA PRO A 59 5.00 0.42 13.45
C PRO A 59 6.30 -0.37 13.22
N PRO A 60 6.35 -1.66 13.62
CA PRO A 60 7.48 -2.52 13.33
C PRO A 60 7.84 -2.51 11.84
N GLN A 61 9.14 -2.51 11.56
CA GLN A 61 9.66 -2.54 10.19
C GLN A 61 9.49 -3.95 9.61
N ILE A 62 8.38 -4.18 8.91
CA ILE A 62 8.05 -5.42 8.22
C ILE A 62 8.17 -5.14 6.73
N PHE A 63 9.33 -5.44 6.16
CA PHE A 63 9.64 -5.17 4.75
C PHE A 63 9.05 -6.25 3.86
N ASP A 64 7.80 -6.07 3.43
CA ASP A 64 7.16 -6.96 2.48
C ASP A 64 6.91 -6.29 1.12
N ARG A 65 6.32 -7.07 0.21
CA ARG A 65 6.00 -6.64 -1.15
C ARG A 65 5.18 -5.34 -1.20
N TYR A 66 4.28 -5.14 -0.25
CA TYR A 66 3.31 -4.03 -0.25
C TYR A 66 3.67 -2.91 0.74
N ALA A 67 4.72 -3.06 1.53
CA ALA A 67 5.20 -2.05 2.45
C ALA A 67 5.47 -0.71 1.71
N PRO A 68 5.02 0.43 2.24
CA PRO A 68 5.32 1.72 1.65
C PRO A 68 6.81 2.07 1.85
N ARG A 69 7.36 2.95 1.01
CA ARG A 69 8.74 3.44 1.11
C ARG A 69 9.08 3.99 2.49
N CYS A 70 8.16 4.71 3.13
CA CYS A 70 8.38 5.26 4.47
C CYS A 70 8.78 4.18 5.49
N GLN A 71 8.24 2.97 5.38
CA GLN A 71 8.56 1.86 6.27
C GLN A 71 10.00 1.39 6.13
N HIS A 72 10.53 1.37 4.90
CA HIS A 72 11.92 1.00 4.62
C HIS A 72 12.94 1.97 5.21
N PHE A 73 12.55 3.24 5.35
CA PHE A 73 13.38 4.31 5.91
C PHE A 73 13.09 4.57 7.40
N GLY A 74 12.17 3.82 8.03
CA GLY A 74 11.76 4.05 9.41
C GLY A 74 11.06 5.39 9.66
N LEU A 75 10.50 6.00 8.60
CA LEU A 75 9.84 7.29 8.68
C LEU A 75 8.42 7.16 9.27
N PRO A 76 7.87 8.23 9.85
CA PRO A 76 6.48 8.27 10.29
C PRO A 76 5.51 8.01 9.12
N TYR A 77 4.44 7.25 9.40
CA TYR A 77 3.38 6.99 8.43
C TYR A 77 2.45 8.20 8.27
N HIS A 78 1.90 8.33 7.07
CA HIS A 78 0.91 9.30 6.61
C HIS A 78 -0.20 8.55 5.88
N ARG A 79 -1.35 9.21 5.65
CA ARG A 79 -2.46 8.62 4.89
C ARG A 79 -2.06 8.16 3.49
N ARG A 80 -1.18 8.91 2.82
CA ARG A 80 -0.64 8.54 1.50
C ARG A 80 0.12 7.20 1.49
N ASP A 81 0.62 6.76 2.63
CA ASP A 81 1.40 5.52 2.71
C ASP A 81 0.48 4.28 2.66
N ASP A 82 -0.75 4.38 3.16
CA ASP A 82 -1.79 3.37 2.92
C ASP A 82 -2.16 3.31 1.42
N LEU A 83 -2.20 4.46 0.73
CA LEU A 83 -2.49 4.55 -0.70
C LEU A 83 -1.34 4.01 -1.56
N GLU A 84 -0.08 4.22 -1.14
CA GLU A 84 1.08 3.64 -1.81
C GLU A 84 1.04 2.10 -1.75
N SER A 85 0.75 1.54 -0.56
CA SER A 85 0.54 0.10 -0.42
C SER A 85 -0.62 -0.41 -1.29
N TRP A 86 -1.74 0.32 -1.33
CA TRP A 86 -2.88 -0.01 -2.21
C TRP A 86 -2.48 -0.02 -3.68
N PHE A 87 -1.70 0.97 -4.12
CA PHE A 87 -1.20 1.06 -5.49
C PHE A 87 -0.34 -0.16 -5.87
N TYR A 88 0.55 -0.61 -4.98
CA TYR A 88 1.32 -1.84 -5.20
C TYR A 88 0.42 -3.07 -5.31
N ILE A 89 -0.66 -3.18 -4.52
CA ILE A 89 -1.63 -4.26 -4.65
C ILE A 89 -2.30 -4.20 -6.02
N CYS A 90 -2.74 -3.04 -6.49
CA CYS A 90 -3.35 -2.88 -7.81
C CYS A 90 -2.40 -3.29 -8.93
N CYS A 91 -1.14 -2.85 -8.87
CA CYS A 91 -0.14 -3.25 -9.85
C CYS A 91 0.00 -4.77 -9.97
N ASP A 92 0.07 -5.47 -8.84
CA ASP A 92 0.24 -6.94 -8.81
C ASP A 92 -1.07 -7.69 -9.20
N LEU A 93 -2.24 -7.11 -8.92
CA LEU A 93 -3.54 -7.66 -9.33
C LEU A 93 -3.78 -7.56 -10.83
N PHE A 94 -3.45 -6.41 -11.44
CA PHE A 94 -3.68 -6.18 -12.87
C PHE A 94 -2.56 -6.76 -13.74
N HIS A 95 -1.34 -6.82 -13.21
CA HIS A 95 -0.21 -7.42 -13.91
C HIS A 95 0.64 -8.23 -12.92
N PRO A 96 0.36 -9.54 -12.80
CA PRO A 96 1.17 -10.41 -11.95
C PRO A 96 2.65 -10.28 -12.30
N HIS A 97 3.50 -10.20 -11.27
CA HIS A 97 4.96 -10.02 -11.43
C HIS A 97 5.42 -8.63 -11.91
N PHE A 98 4.52 -7.64 -11.97
CA PHE A 98 4.88 -6.25 -12.29
C PHE A 98 5.85 -5.64 -11.29
N LEU A 99 5.70 -5.98 -10.00
CA LEU A 99 6.54 -5.43 -8.94
C LEU A 99 7.92 -6.11 -8.99
N PRO A 100 9.00 -5.42 -9.39
CA PRO A 100 10.30 -6.06 -9.63
C PRO A 100 10.97 -6.58 -8.35
N TRP A 101 10.59 -6.04 -7.19
CA TRP A 101 11.05 -6.52 -5.88
C TRP A 101 10.28 -7.74 -5.36
N SER A 102 9.29 -8.25 -6.10
CA SER A 102 8.45 -9.36 -5.66
C SER A 102 9.07 -10.74 -5.85
N SER A 103 10.06 -10.86 -6.73
CA SER A 103 10.68 -12.13 -7.15
C SER A 103 11.93 -12.48 -6.35
N ASP A 104 12.69 -11.50 -5.86
CA ASP A 104 13.94 -11.73 -5.12
C ASP A 104 13.73 -11.69 -3.60
N LYS A 105 13.71 -12.86 -2.97
CA LYS A 105 13.59 -13.02 -1.52
C LYS A 105 14.81 -12.54 -0.73
N ARG A 106 15.97 -12.34 -1.38
CA ARG A 106 17.22 -11.89 -0.75
C ARG A 106 17.41 -10.37 -0.86
N LEU A 107 16.49 -9.68 -1.54
CA LEU A 107 16.56 -8.25 -1.75
C LEU A 107 16.57 -7.52 -0.41
N LYS A 108 17.59 -6.67 -0.20
CA LYS A 108 17.70 -5.89 1.03
C LYS A 108 16.64 -4.78 1.04
N SER A 109 16.22 -4.38 2.25
CA SER A 109 15.21 -3.32 2.45
C SER A 109 15.52 -2.04 1.67
N GLN A 110 16.78 -1.59 1.69
CA GLN A 110 17.22 -0.40 0.97
C GLN A 110 17.08 -0.53 -0.56
N GLN A 111 17.48 -1.68 -1.12
CA GLN A 111 17.34 -1.95 -2.55
C GLN A 111 15.86 -2.02 -2.97
N MET A 112 15.01 -2.59 -2.12
CA MET A 112 13.56 -2.60 -2.34
C MET A 112 13.00 -1.17 -2.35
N ALA A 113 13.43 -0.31 -1.43
CA ALA A 113 13.02 1.09 -1.38
C ALA A 113 13.45 1.87 -2.64
N GLU A 114 14.65 1.63 -3.14
CA GLU A 114 15.13 2.24 -4.39
C GLU A 114 14.30 1.82 -5.61
N LEU A 115 13.95 0.54 -5.72
CA LEU A 115 13.08 0.07 -6.81
C LEU A 115 11.67 0.66 -6.70
N LYS A 116 11.13 0.76 -5.49
CA LYS A 116 9.85 1.43 -5.22
C LYS A 116 9.89 2.89 -5.63
N GLU A 117 10.96 3.61 -5.32
CA GLU A 117 11.16 5.00 -5.75
C GLU A 117 11.17 5.14 -7.27
N LYS A 118 11.92 4.28 -7.97
CA LYS A 118 11.96 4.27 -9.44
C LYS A 118 10.58 4.00 -10.04
N LEU A 119 9.80 3.08 -9.45
CA LEU A 119 8.43 2.82 -9.90
C LEU A 119 7.58 4.08 -9.77
N MET A 120 7.59 4.71 -8.60
CA MET A 120 6.76 5.88 -8.31
C MET A 120 7.14 7.11 -9.14
N LYS A 121 8.37 7.17 -9.67
CA LYS A 121 8.83 8.20 -10.62
C LYS A 121 8.49 7.90 -12.09
N GLY A 122 7.89 6.76 -12.40
CA GLY A 122 7.58 6.39 -13.77
C GLY A 122 8.71 5.63 -14.50
N GLU A 123 9.90 5.52 -13.89
CA GLU A 123 11.13 5.06 -14.56
C GLU A 123 11.10 3.56 -14.93
N LEU A 124 10.19 2.80 -14.32
CA LEU A 124 10.06 1.37 -14.57
C LEU A 124 8.96 1.02 -15.58
N PHE A 125 8.08 1.96 -15.93
CA PHE A 125 6.96 1.68 -16.84
C PHE A 125 7.40 1.42 -18.26
N HIS A 126 8.49 2.05 -18.73
CA HIS A 126 8.99 1.83 -20.10
C HIS A 126 9.38 0.37 -20.38
N ARG A 127 9.77 -0.41 -19.36
CA ARG A 127 10.03 -1.85 -19.51
C ARG A 127 8.77 -2.68 -19.71
N TYR A 128 7.62 -2.23 -19.22
CA TYR A 128 6.36 -2.98 -19.21
C TYR A 128 5.33 -2.43 -20.22
N ALA A 129 5.43 -1.15 -20.60
CA ALA A 129 4.57 -0.50 -21.58
C ALA A 129 4.76 -1.05 -23.00
N MET A 130 5.93 -1.61 -23.31
CA MET A 130 6.24 -2.20 -24.62
C MET A 130 5.49 -3.52 -24.86
N GLU A 131 5.02 -4.20 -23.81
CA GLU A 131 4.35 -5.49 -23.98
C GLU A 131 2.83 -5.41 -23.86
N ASN A 132 2.21 -4.51 -23.06
CA ASN A 132 0.76 -4.64 -22.79
C ASN A 132 -0.04 -3.40 -22.32
N PHE A 133 0.41 -2.14 -22.42
CA PHE A 133 -0.36 -1.04 -21.78
C PHE A 133 -0.70 0.21 -22.62
N GLN A 134 -1.99 0.33 -22.93
CA GLN A 134 -2.75 1.58 -22.83
C GLN A 134 -3.18 1.77 -21.36
N ILE A 135 -2.43 2.53 -20.56
CA ILE A 135 -2.96 3.10 -19.31
C ILE A 135 -3.43 4.51 -19.65
N ILE A 136 -4.74 4.73 -19.66
CA ILE A 136 -5.32 6.08 -19.64
C ILE A 136 -5.25 6.54 -18.19
N ILE A 137 -4.37 7.50 -17.91
CA ILE A 137 -4.40 8.28 -16.68
C ILE A 137 -5.31 9.48 -16.97
N PHE A 138 -6.42 9.60 -16.24
CA PHE A 138 -7.27 10.80 -16.21
C PHE A 138 -6.68 11.86 -15.29
#